data_AF-A0A151ZF84-F1
#
_entry.id   AF-A0A151ZF84-F1
#
_cell.length_a   1.000
_cell.length_b   1.000
_cell.length_c   1.000
_cell.angle_alpha   90.00
_cell.angle_beta   90.00
_cell.angle_gamma   90.00
#
_symmetry.space_group_name_H-M   'P 1'
#
loop_
_entity.id
_entity.type
_entity.pdbx_description
1 polymer ?
#
loop_
_entity_poly.entity_id
_entity_poly.type
_entity_poly.pdbx_seq_one_letter_code
_entity_poly.pdbx_strand_id
1 'polypeptide(L)'
;MMYGFGDVKEPLQESVDLLEDIVFEFIQETTLKAAQCSTKRGKFQTEDLVFLVRKDPKKYYRIIELLRMNEELKKAKKAFDPNVEEESI
;
A
#
# COMPACT_ATOMS: atom_id res chain seq x y z
N MET A 1 8.30 -5.16 11.75
CA MET A 1 9.04 -4.08 11.06
C MET A 1 10.24 -3.61 11.87
N MET A 2 10.09 -3.30 13.16
CA MET A 2 11.16 -2.73 14.00
C MET A 2 12.51 -3.46 13.89
N TYR A 3 12.55 -4.79 14.09
CA TYR A 3 13.78 -5.59 13.91
C TYR A 3 14.42 -5.44 12.52
N GLY A 4 13.60 -5.42 11.46
CA GLY A 4 14.08 -5.26 10.07
C GLY A 4 14.65 -3.87 9.77
N PHE A 5 14.40 -2.88 10.63
CA PHE A 5 15.00 -1.55 10.58
C PHE A 5 16.14 -1.38 11.60
N GLY A 6 16.60 -2.48 12.21
CA GLY A 6 17.78 -2.50 13.10
C GLY A 6 17.46 -2.51 14.59
N ASP A 7 16.20 -2.63 14.98
CA ASP A 7 15.83 -2.81 16.39
C ASP A 7 16.15 -4.24 16.90
N VAL A 8 15.96 -4.48 18.19
CA VAL A 8 16.04 -5.82 18.78
C VAL A 8 14.88 -6.72 18.34
N LYS A 9 15.05 -8.04 18.50
CA LYS A 9 14.05 -9.04 18.10
C LYS A 9 12.75 -8.91 18.91
N GLU A 10 12.89 -8.58 20.19
CA GLU A 10 11.80 -8.40 21.15
C GLU A 10 11.87 -6.98 21.70
N PRO A 11 11.31 -5.98 20.99
CA PRO A 11 11.32 -4.59 21.43
C PRO A 11 10.41 -4.40 22.65
N LEU A 12 10.62 -3.28 23.35
CA LEU A 12 9.77 -2.89 24.48
C LEU A 12 8.32 -2.68 24.03
N GLN A 13 7.36 -3.23 24.78
CA GLN A 13 5.93 -3.13 24.42
C GLN A 13 5.48 -1.68 24.27
N GLU A 14 5.91 -0.79 25.17
CA GLU A 14 5.58 0.64 25.12
C GLU A 14 6.06 1.32 23.82
N SER A 15 7.19 0.87 23.26
CA SER A 15 7.69 1.39 21.97
C SER A 15 6.89 0.85 20.79
N VAL A 16 6.38 -0.38 20.89
CA VAL A 16 5.50 -0.97 19.89
C VAL A 16 4.17 -0.22 19.87
N ASP A 17 3.57 0.00 21.04
CA ASP A 17 2.29 0.70 21.19
C ASP A 17 2.38 2.14 20.68
N LEU A 18 3.45 2.86 21.03
CA LEU A 18 3.68 4.22 20.50
C LEU A 18 3.86 4.24 18.99
N LEU A 19 4.60 3.26 18.42
CA LEU A 19 4.78 3.17 16.98
C LEU A 19 3.44 2.90 16.28
N GLU A 20 2.56 2.08 16.88
CA GLU A 20 1.22 1.82 16.37
C GLU A 20 0.42 3.12 16.28
N ASP A 21 0.37 3.92 17.34
CA ASP A 21 -0.35 5.19 17.38
C ASP A 21 0.15 6.15 16.28
N ILE A 22 1.47 6.29 16.16
CA ILE A 22 2.10 7.15 15.13
C ILE A 22 1.74 6.69 13.71
N VAL A 23 1.77 5.37 13.47
CA VAL A 23 1.45 4.81 12.15
C VAL A 23 -0.04 4.97 11.85
N PHE A 24 -0.91 4.80 12.85
CA PHE A 24 -2.34 4.97 12.71
C PHE A 24 -2.70 6.41 12.31
N GLU A 25 -2.15 7.40 13.01
CA GLU A 25 -2.32 8.82 12.70
C GLU A 25 -1.80 9.13 11.28
N PHE A 26 -0.61 8.64 10.93
CA PHE A 26 -0.04 8.82 9.60
C PHE A 26 -0.95 8.28 8.49
N ILE A 27 -1.54 7.10 8.67
CA ILE A 27 -2.47 6.50 7.69
C ILE A 27 -3.72 7.35 7.56
N GLN A 28 -4.32 7.79 8.67
CA GLN A 28 -5.50 8.65 8.64
C GLN A 28 -5.23 9.96 7.89
N GLU A 29 -4.17 10.68 8.27
CA GLU A 29 -3.83 11.94 7.63
C GLU A 29 -3.55 11.79 6.14
N THR A 30 -2.77 10.77 5.77
CA THR A 30 -2.40 10.52 4.38
C THR A 30 -3.63 10.19 3.55
N THR A 31 -4.53 9.37 4.09
CA THR A 31 -5.78 8.99 3.42
C THR A 31 -6.70 10.18 3.25
N LEU A 32 -6.83 11.04 4.27
CA LEU A 32 -7.64 12.27 4.19
C LEU A 32 -7.10 13.23 3.12
N LYS A 33 -5.78 13.46 3.09
CA LYS A 33 -5.12 14.29 2.07
C LYS A 33 -5.33 13.72 0.65
N ALA A 34 -5.29 12.40 0.50
CA ALA A 34 -5.53 11.75 -0.79
C ALA A 34 -7.00 11.83 -1.20
N ALA A 35 -7.93 11.66 -0.25
CA ALA A 35 -9.36 11.85 -0.50
C ALA A 35 -9.68 13.27 -0.99
N GLN A 36 -9.04 14.30 -0.43
CA GLN A 36 -9.18 15.68 -0.90
C GLN A 36 -8.72 15.89 -2.35
N CYS A 37 -7.69 15.15 -2.79
CA CYS A 37 -7.25 15.16 -4.19
C CYS A 37 -8.32 14.53 -5.11
N SER A 38 -8.99 13.49 -4.62
CA SER A 38 -10.01 12.74 -5.36
C SER A 38 -11.34 13.48 -5.54
N THR A 39 -11.61 14.54 -4.75
CA THR A 39 -12.88 15.28 -4.75
C THR A 39 -13.31 15.77 -6.13
N LYS A 40 -12.35 16.18 -6.97
CA LYS A 40 -12.64 16.63 -8.35
C LYS A 40 -13.17 15.50 -9.24
N ARG A 41 -12.73 14.26 -9.00
CA ARG A 41 -13.15 13.05 -9.71
C ARG A 41 -14.35 12.37 -9.05
N GLY A 42 -14.60 12.64 -7.77
CA GLY A 42 -15.68 12.04 -6.99
C GLY A 42 -15.42 10.57 -6.60
N LYS A 43 -14.23 10.04 -6.89
CA LYS A 43 -13.86 8.66 -6.57
C LYS A 43 -12.40 8.56 -6.16
N PHE A 44 -12.19 7.98 -4.99
CA PHE A 44 -10.87 7.64 -4.44
C PHE A 44 -10.26 6.48 -5.21
N GLN A 45 -9.05 6.66 -5.71
CA GLN A 45 -8.28 5.64 -6.43
C GLN A 45 -6.82 5.63 -5.96
N THR A 46 -6.08 4.58 -6.30
CA THR A 46 -4.68 4.41 -5.89
C THR A 46 -3.78 5.54 -6.39
N GLU A 47 -4.10 6.14 -7.53
CA GLU A 47 -3.37 7.26 -8.11
C GLU A 47 -3.39 8.50 -7.20
N ASP A 48 -4.41 8.65 -6.35
CA ASP A 48 -4.50 9.78 -5.41
C ASP A 48 -3.40 9.69 -4.34
N LEU A 49 -3.10 8.47 -3.87
CA LEU A 49 -1.99 8.21 -2.94
C LEU A 49 -0.63 8.40 -3.64
N VAL A 50 -0.50 7.89 -4.87
CA VAL A 50 0.72 8.06 -5.69
C VAL A 50 1.00 9.54 -5.93
N PHE A 51 -0.03 10.34 -6.18
CA PHE A 51 0.10 11.77 -6.38
C PHE A 51 0.66 12.49 -5.15
N LEU A 52 0.27 12.12 -3.93
CA LEU A 52 0.84 12.71 -2.71
C LEU A 52 2.34 12.46 -2.58
N VAL A 53 2.81 11.27 -2.97
CA VAL A 53 4.21 10.84 -2.81
C VAL A 53 5.11 11.34 -3.96
N ARG A 54 4.56 11.92 -5.03
CA ARG A 54 5.29 12.32 -6.26
C ARG A 54 6.54 13.17 -6.07
N LYS A 55 6.66 13.88 -4.94
CA LYS A 55 7.82 14.74 -4.62
C LYS A 55 9.01 13.95 -4.07
N ASP A 56 8.80 12.72 -3.61
CA ASP A 56 9.86 11.81 -3.18
C ASP A 56 10.12 10.79 -4.29
N PRO A 57 11.17 10.98 -5.12
CA PRO A 57 11.40 10.11 -6.26
C PRO A 57 11.68 8.67 -5.85
N LYS A 58 12.38 8.44 -4.73
CA LYS A 58 12.71 7.08 -4.27
C LYS A 58 11.45 6.32 -3.87
N LYS A 59 10.58 6.95 -3.07
CA LYS A 59 9.30 6.33 -2.68
C LYS A 59 8.38 6.17 -3.88
N TYR A 60 8.31 7.15 -4.77
CA TYR A 60 7.49 7.09 -5.97
C TYR A 60 7.85 5.89 -6.84
N TYR A 61 9.12 5.74 -7.24
CA TYR A 61 9.55 4.61 -8.07
C TYR A 61 9.26 3.28 -7.40
N ARG A 62 9.54 3.18 -6.09
CA ARG A 62 9.28 1.95 -5.34
C ARG A 62 7.80 1.56 -5.35
N ILE A 63 6.90 2.52 -5.21
CA ILE A 63 5.45 2.27 -5.25
C ILE A 63 5.03 1.75 -6.64
N ILE A 64 5.51 2.37 -7.71
CA ILE A 64 5.19 1.94 -9.09
C ILE A 64 5.65 0.50 -9.34
N GLU A 65 6.86 0.14 -8.92
CA GLU A 65 7.36 -1.24 -9.02
C GLU A 65 6.47 -2.24 -8.27
N LEU A 66 6.08 -1.90 -7.03
CA LEU A 66 5.23 -2.76 -6.21
C LEU A 66 3.84 -2.95 -6.82
N LEU A 67 3.25 -1.89 -7.37
CA LEU A 67 1.96 -1.97 -8.06
C LEU A 67 2.03 -2.87 -9.30
N ARG A 68 3.08 -2.72 -10.12
CA ARG A 68 3.34 -3.57 -11.27
C ARG A 68 3.47 -5.03 -10.88
N MET A 69 4.29 -5.33 -9.86
CA MET A 69 4.49 -6.69 -9.37
C MET A 69 3.18 -7.29 -8.85
N ASN A 70 2.37 -6.51 -8.14
CA ASN A 70 1.06 -6.95 -7.67
C ASN A 70 0.12 -7.30 -8.83
N GLU A 71 0.12 -6.51 -9.91
CA GLU A 71 -0.64 -6.85 -11.12
C GLU A 71 -0.15 -8.14 -11.79
N GLU A 72 1.16 -8.33 -11.89
CA GLU A 72 1.76 -9.57 -12.42
C GLU A 72 1.36 -10.78 -11.58
N LEU A 73 1.42 -10.67 -10.24
CA LEU A 73 0.95 -11.71 -9.32
C LEU A 73 -0.54 -11.99 -9.46
N LYS A 74 -1.38 -10.97 -9.63
CA LYS A 74 -2.82 -11.16 -9.87
C LYS A 74 -3.10 -11.88 -11.18
N LYS A 75 -2.38 -11.55 -12.25
CA LYS A 75 -2.49 -12.24 -13.54
C LYS A 75 -2.05 -13.70 -13.44
N ALA A 76 -0.93 -13.95 -12.78
CA ALA A 76 -0.45 -15.31 -12.54
C ALA A 76 -1.49 -16.12 -11.76
N LYS A 77 -2.03 -15.60 -10.66
CA LYS A 77 -3.07 -16.30 -9.87
C LYS A 77 -4.31 -16.64 -10.69
N LYS A 78 -4.79 -15.73 -11.56
CA LYS A 78 -5.94 -16.00 -12.44
C LYS A 78 -5.69 -17.12 -13.44
N ALA A 79 -4.45 -17.25 -13.94
CA ALA A 79 -4.11 -18.30 -14.89
C ALA A 79 -4.10 -19.72 -14.27
N PHE A 80 -4.16 -19.82 -12.93
CA PHE A 80 -4.20 -21.08 -12.21
C PHE A 80 -5.51 -21.28 -11.43
N ASP A 81 -6.53 -20.43 -11.65
CA ASP A 81 -7.82 -20.56 -10.97
C ASP A 81 -8.68 -21.58 -11.73
N PRO A 82 -8.93 -22.79 -11.15
CA PRO A 82 -9.61 -23.88 -11.85
C PRO A 82 -11.06 -23.54 -12.23
N ASN A 83 -11.66 -22.52 -11.62
CA ASN A 83 -13.02 -22.07 -11.92
C ASN A 83 -13.12 -21.26 -13.25
N VAL A 84 -12.00 -20.89 -13.86
CA VAL A 84 -12.00 -20.13 -15.14
C VAL A 84 -12.12 -21.06 -16.35
N GLU A 85 -11.83 -22.36 -16.21
CA GLU A 85 -11.90 -23.33 -17.31
C GLU A 85 -13.34 -23.81 -17.61
N GLU A 86 -14.25 -23.77 -16.64
CA GLU A 86 -15.64 -24.27 -16.79
C GLU A 86 -16.58 -23.35 -17.60
N GLU A 87 -16.23 -22.09 -17.84
CA GLU A 87 -17.06 -21.16 -18.66
C GLU A 87 -16.82 -21.28 -20.18
N SER A 88 -15.98 -22.23 -20.62
CA SER A 88 -15.58 -22.38 -22.02
C SER A 88 -16.15 -23.62 -22.75
N ILE A 89 -17.15 -24.29 -22.18
CA ILE A 89 -17.84 -25.46 -22.78
C ILE A 89 -19.29 -25.14 -23.09
#